data_AF-A0A955I553-F1
#
_entry.id   AF-A0A955I553-F1
#
_cell.length_a   1.000
_cell.length_b   1.000
_cell.length_c   1.000
_cell.angle_alpha   90.00
_cell.angle_beta   90.00
_cell.angle_gamma   90.00
#
_symmetry.space_group_name_H-M   'P 1'
#
loop_
_entity.id
_entity.type
_entity.pdbx_description
1 polymer ?
#
loop_
_entity_poly.entity_id
_entity_poly.type
_entity_poly.pdbx_seq_one_letter_code
_entity_poly.pdbx_strand_id
1 'polypeptide(L)'
;MTETSNDIALEIKLAPPHYEFFTFIGGILGALVSGVIGAILAFVVFGVFISKIGVENGAGILTYFIPLFGFLIVCVTLSINRLIARGFLGLTHVGGGDGGVKYIMLSGMFVTIATIPYYLALSFVETIPVTLIFALHVLLQVFVTELVTGILGNYRYVLLIVGSSIIGLMISAGVLLIVYNITSETDGNKELYSLIGAIIVAIMGTYTGKYFLEYIYSLLYQMTGTDPLSRVVDDLVEEEQRQVRESQARLTRFSS
;
A
#
# COMPACT_ATOMS: atom_id res chain seq x y z
N MET A 1 36.40 -0.37 16.39
CA MET A 1 35.75 0.43 15.33
C MET A 1 34.58 -0.28 14.64
N THR A 2 34.38 -1.59 14.88
CA THR A 2 33.31 -2.40 14.29
C THR A 2 32.01 -2.43 15.09
N GLU A 3 32.05 -2.33 16.43
CA GLU A 3 30.84 -2.33 17.28
C GLU A 3 30.06 -1.02 17.21
N THR A 4 30.74 0.13 17.37
CA THR A 4 30.09 1.45 17.25
C THR A 4 29.49 1.72 15.86
N SER A 5 30.09 1.17 14.81
CA SER A 5 29.54 1.21 13.44
C SER A 5 28.25 0.41 13.30
N ASN A 6 28.13 -0.72 14.01
CA ASN A 6 26.94 -1.55 13.99
C ASN A 6 25.82 -0.94 14.81
N ASP A 7 26.13 -0.33 15.96
CA ASP A 7 25.13 0.33 16.80
C ASP A 7 24.51 1.55 16.11
N ILE A 8 25.34 2.39 15.46
CA ILE A 8 24.86 3.52 14.65
C ILE A 8 24.02 3.04 13.46
N ALA A 9 24.45 1.97 12.79
CA ALA A 9 23.68 1.40 11.67
C ALA A 9 22.35 0.77 12.14
N LEU A 10 22.31 0.18 13.34
CA LEU A 10 21.10 -0.38 13.94
C LEU A 10 20.15 0.74 14.36
N GLU A 11 20.68 1.80 14.97
CA GLU A 11 19.94 2.98 15.42
C GLU A 11 19.31 3.71 14.23
N ILE A 12 20.04 3.93 13.13
CA ILE A 12 19.50 4.49 11.88
C ILE A 12 18.39 3.61 11.29
N LYS A 13 18.49 2.29 11.44
CA LYS A 13 17.51 1.31 10.92
C LYS A 13 16.26 1.19 11.80
N LEU A 14 16.37 1.55 13.08
CA LEU A 14 15.31 1.50 14.11
C LEU A 14 14.73 2.88 14.45
N ALA A 15 15.35 3.94 13.93
CA ALA A 15 14.90 5.32 14.07
C ALA A 15 13.56 5.54 13.37
N PRO A 16 12.77 6.53 13.83
CA PRO A 16 11.54 6.90 13.15
C PRO A 16 11.83 7.30 11.70
N PRO A 17 10.90 7.04 10.77
CA PRO A 17 11.06 7.45 9.38
C PRO A 17 11.26 8.97 9.30
N HIS A 18 12.48 9.40 8.95
CA HIS A 18 12.82 10.81 8.76
C HIS A 18 12.41 11.26 7.36
N TYR A 19 11.21 11.82 7.26
CA TYR A 19 10.74 12.46 6.05
C TYR A 19 10.96 13.97 6.15
N GLU A 20 11.84 14.48 5.28
CA GLU A 20 11.91 15.90 4.96
C GLU A 20 10.89 16.25 3.88
N PHE A 21 10.63 17.55 3.71
CA PHE A 21 9.68 18.03 2.70
C PHE A 21 10.01 17.51 1.28
N PHE A 22 11.29 17.48 0.91
CA PHE A 22 11.71 16.96 -0.41
C PHE A 22 11.51 15.45 -0.54
N THR A 23 11.68 14.69 0.55
CA THR A 23 11.41 13.25 0.57
C THR A 23 9.91 12.97 0.44
N PHE A 24 9.07 13.78 1.09
CA PHE A 24 7.61 13.72 0.96
C PHE A 24 7.17 13.97 -0.50
N ILE A 25 7.59 15.09 -1.10
CA ILE A 25 7.25 15.43 -2.49
C ILE A 25 7.85 14.40 -3.46
N GLY A 26 9.10 14.02 -3.27
CA GLY A 26 9.78 13.02 -4.08
C GLY A 26 9.09 11.67 -4.04
N GLY A 27 8.56 11.27 -2.88
CA GLY A 27 7.78 10.04 -2.71
C GLY A 27 6.49 10.05 -3.52
N ILE A 28 5.74 11.17 -3.48
CA ILE A 28 4.52 11.34 -4.28
C ILE A 28 4.85 11.32 -5.78
N LEU A 29 5.91 12.01 -6.20
CA LEU A 29 6.34 12.02 -7.60
C LEU A 29 6.78 10.63 -8.07
N GLY A 30 7.50 9.88 -7.22
CA GLY A 30 7.87 8.49 -7.51
C GLY A 30 6.65 7.58 -7.68
N ALA A 31 5.64 7.75 -6.83
CA ALA A 31 4.37 7.04 -6.93
C ALA A 31 3.59 7.40 -8.21
N LEU A 32 3.62 8.67 -8.62
CA LEU A 32 3.03 9.11 -9.89
C LEU A 32 3.76 8.48 -11.09
N VAL A 33 5.09 8.56 -11.14
CA VAL A 33 5.91 8.01 -12.24
C VAL A 33 5.71 6.50 -12.36
N SER A 34 5.78 5.78 -11.25
CA SER A 34 5.51 4.34 -11.25
C SER A 34 4.08 4.05 -11.68
N GLY A 35 3.07 4.75 -11.14
CA GLY A 35 1.68 4.63 -11.54
C GLY A 35 1.48 4.80 -13.05
N VAL A 36 2.12 5.80 -13.67
CA VAL A 36 2.08 6.03 -15.12
C VAL A 36 2.71 4.86 -15.88
N ILE A 37 3.85 4.34 -15.43
CA ILE A 37 4.48 3.16 -16.06
C ILE A 37 3.55 1.95 -15.98
N GLY A 38 2.93 1.71 -14.82
CA GLY A 38 1.92 0.66 -14.65
C GLY A 38 0.73 0.82 -15.58
N ALA A 39 0.24 2.04 -15.72
CA ALA A 39 -0.84 2.41 -16.63
C ALA A 39 -0.48 2.13 -18.11
N ILE A 40 0.74 2.47 -18.54
CA ILE A 40 1.22 2.17 -19.90
C ILE A 40 1.31 0.66 -20.12
N LEU A 41 1.83 -0.09 -19.15
CA LEU A 41 1.87 -1.56 -19.21
C LEU A 41 0.46 -2.15 -19.33
N ALA A 42 -0.50 -1.63 -18.56
CA ALA A 42 -1.90 -2.03 -18.66
C ALA A 42 -2.47 -1.74 -20.05
N PHE A 43 -2.24 -0.55 -20.59
CA PHE A 43 -2.71 -0.19 -21.93
C PHE A 43 -2.13 -1.13 -23.00
N VAL A 44 -0.84 -1.43 -22.95
CA VAL A 44 -0.19 -2.33 -23.93
C VAL A 44 -0.73 -3.76 -23.79
N VAL A 45 -0.78 -4.28 -22.56
CA VAL A 45 -1.23 -5.66 -22.30
C VAL A 45 -2.71 -5.80 -22.66
N PHE A 46 -3.60 -4.98 -22.11
CA PHE A 46 -5.02 -5.08 -22.41
C PHE A 46 -5.32 -4.67 -23.86
N GLY A 47 -4.73 -3.58 -24.37
CA GLY A 47 -4.96 -3.15 -25.75
C GLY A 47 -4.56 -4.21 -26.79
N VAL A 48 -3.40 -4.87 -26.62
CA VAL A 48 -2.94 -5.92 -27.55
C VAL A 48 -3.67 -7.25 -27.32
N PHE A 49 -3.93 -7.63 -26.08
CA PHE A 49 -4.54 -8.93 -25.77
C PHE A 49 -6.04 -8.94 -26.07
N ILE A 50 -6.76 -7.86 -25.76
CA ILE A 50 -8.18 -7.70 -26.12
C ILE A 50 -8.35 -7.66 -27.64
N SER A 51 -7.50 -6.90 -28.35
CA SER A 51 -7.63 -6.76 -29.82
C SER A 51 -7.30 -8.04 -30.61
N LYS A 52 -6.40 -8.89 -30.10
CA LYS A 52 -6.02 -10.14 -30.80
C LYS A 52 -6.80 -11.37 -30.37
N ILE A 53 -7.08 -11.53 -29.07
CA ILE A 53 -7.66 -12.78 -28.52
C ILE A 53 -9.17 -12.64 -28.28
N GLY A 54 -9.65 -11.45 -27.92
CA GLY A 54 -11.07 -11.19 -27.67
C GLY A 54 -11.95 -11.30 -28.92
N VAL A 55 -11.36 -11.05 -30.10
CA VAL A 55 -12.03 -11.17 -31.40
C VAL A 55 -12.18 -12.63 -31.83
N GLU A 56 -11.25 -13.52 -31.45
CA GLU A 56 -11.19 -14.89 -31.95
C GLU A 56 -11.81 -15.93 -31.01
N ASN A 57 -11.80 -15.73 -29.69
CA ASN A 57 -12.09 -16.80 -28.71
C ASN A 57 -13.28 -16.54 -27.77
N GLY A 58 -14.03 -15.45 -27.98
CA GLY A 58 -15.21 -15.09 -27.19
C GLY A 58 -14.88 -14.47 -25.82
N ALA A 59 -15.83 -13.67 -25.30
CA ALA A 59 -15.66 -12.84 -24.10
C ALA A 59 -15.33 -13.62 -22.81
N GLY A 60 -15.62 -14.92 -22.75
CA GLY A 60 -15.43 -15.73 -21.54
C GLY A 60 -13.96 -15.93 -21.16
N ILE A 61 -13.04 -16.06 -22.12
CA ILE A 61 -11.61 -16.26 -21.84
C ILE A 61 -10.98 -14.99 -21.22
N LEU A 62 -11.43 -13.79 -21.63
CA LEU A 62 -10.93 -12.53 -21.08
C LEU A 62 -11.13 -12.43 -19.57
N THR A 63 -12.27 -12.89 -19.07
CA THR A 63 -12.62 -12.81 -17.64
C THR A 63 -11.62 -13.53 -16.73
N TYR A 64 -10.93 -14.57 -17.22
CA TYR A 64 -9.91 -15.30 -16.48
C TYR A 64 -8.52 -14.65 -16.54
N PHE A 65 -8.20 -13.94 -17.63
CA PHE A 65 -6.88 -13.33 -17.82
C PHE A 65 -6.78 -11.92 -17.23
N ILE A 66 -7.89 -11.18 -17.13
CA ILE A 66 -7.92 -9.85 -16.51
C ILE A 66 -7.36 -9.84 -15.07
N PRO A 67 -7.77 -10.73 -14.14
CA PRO A 67 -7.19 -10.75 -12.80
C PRO A 67 -5.70 -11.09 -12.81
N LEU A 68 -5.23 -11.98 -13.69
CA LEU A 68 -3.82 -12.33 -13.79
C LEU A 68 -2.97 -11.16 -14.31
N PHE A 69 -3.45 -10.44 -15.32
CA PHE A 69 -2.75 -9.26 -15.81
C PHE A 69 -2.77 -8.12 -14.80
N GLY A 70 -3.90 -7.88 -14.14
CA GLY A 70 -4.00 -6.92 -13.04
C GLY A 70 -2.96 -7.20 -11.95
N PHE A 71 -2.88 -8.46 -11.51
CA PHE A 71 -1.88 -8.94 -10.57
C PHE A 71 -0.45 -8.57 -10.99
N LEU A 72 -0.05 -8.99 -12.20
CA LEU A 72 1.31 -8.80 -12.71
C LEU A 72 1.65 -7.32 -12.87
N ILE A 73 0.74 -6.54 -13.44
CA ILE A 73 0.93 -5.11 -13.66
C ILE A 73 1.14 -4.40 -12.32
N VAL A 74 0.29 -4.66 -11.32
CA VAL A 74 0.42 -4.03 -10.00
C VAL A 74 1.72 -4.46 -9.32
N CYS A 75 2.09 -5.74 -9.38
CA CYS A 75 3.37 -6.21 -8.81
C CYS A 75 4.58 -5.54 -9.45
N VAL A 76 4.62 -5.42 -10.78
CA VAL A 76 5.69 -4.71 -11.49
C VAL A 76 5.71 -3.24 -11.09
N THR A 77 4.54 -2.61 -11.02
CA THR A 77 4.43 -1.18 -10.72
C THR A 77 4.90 -0.85 -9.31
N LEU A 78 4.47 -1.63 -8.31
CA LEU A 78 4.93 -1.48 -6.92
C LEU A 78 6.42 -1.78 -6.77
N SER A 79 6.95 -2.73 -7.55
CA SER A 79 8.39 -3.01 -7.59
C SER A 79 9.19 -1.82 -8.15
N ILE A 80 8.71 -1.20 -9.23
CA ILE A 80 9.31 0.02 -9.79
C ILE A 80 9.24 1.16 -8.79
N ASN A 81 8.09 1.37 -8.13
CA ASN A 81 7.96 2.41 -7.14
C ASN A 81 8.98 2.26 -6.01
N ARG A 82 9.24 1.03 -5.57
CA ARG A 82 10.29 0.75 -4.58
C ARG A 82 11.69 1.02 -5.07
N LEU A 83 11.99 0.66 -6.31
CA LEU A 83 13.27 0.98 -6.92
C LEU A 83 13.48 2.50 -6.96
N ILE A 84 12.43 3.27 -7.27
CA ILE A 84 12.47 4.73 -7.23
C ILE A 84 12.69 5.21 -5.79
N ALA A 85 11.88 4.74 -4.83
CA ALA A 85 11.97 5.16 -3.44
C ALA A 85 13.33 4.85 -2.79
N ARG A 86 13.92 3.69 -3.06
CA ARG A 86 15.25 3.33 -2.54
C ARG A 86 16.38 3.99 -3.30
N GLY A 87 16.32 3.95 -4.63
CA GLY A 87 17.41 4.39 -5.49
C GLY A 87 17.55 5.91 -5.57
N PHE A 88 16.43 6.64 -5.70
CA PHE A 88 16.44 8.09 -5.86
C PHE A 88 16.21 8.86 -4.55
N LEU A 89 15.40 8.31 -3.64
CA LEU A 89 15.04 9.01 -2.39
C LEU A 89 15.78 8.48 -1.16
N GLY A 90 16.61 7.45 -1.30
CA GLY A 90 17.40 6.88 -0.19
C GLY A 90 16.55 6.24 0.92
N LEU A 91 15.28 5.92 0.66
CA LEU A 91 14.34 5.42 1.66
C LEU A 91 14.54 3.92 1.95
N THR A 92 15.61 3.59 2.68
CA THR A 92 16.03 2.22 2.96
C THR A 92 15.05 1.44 3.86
N HIS A 93 14.25 2.14 4.67
CA HIS A 93 13.22 1.56 5.53
C HIS A 93 11.94 1.16 4.76
N VAL A 94 11.79 1.63 3.52
CA VAL A 94 10.61 1.31 2.70
C VAL A 94 10.75 -0.12 2.14
N GLY A 95 9.94 -1.04 2.69
CA GLY A 95 9.60 -2.31 2.04
C GLY A 95 10.50 -3.52 2.33
N GLY A 96 10.94 -3.74 3.58
CA GLY A 96 11.36 -5.08 4.05
C GLY A 96 12.70 -5.62 3.52
N GLY A 97 13.67 -4.74 3.22
CA GLY A 97 15.00 -5.17 2.75
C GLY A 97 14.98 -5.94 1.43
N ASP A 98 15.87 -6.93 1.27
CA ASP A 98 16.01 -7.78 0.07
C ASP A 98 14.77 -8.63 -0.24
N GLY A 99 13.88 -8.83 0.74
CA GLY A 99 12.64 -9.60 0.60
C GLY A 99 11.48 -8.82 -0.03
N GLY A 100 11.64 -7.51 -0.28
CA GLY A 100 10.53 -6.63 -0.63
C GLY A 100 9.68 -7.09 -1.82
N VAL A 101 10.31 -7.49 -2.93
CA VAL A 101 9.62 -7.98 -4.13
C VAL A 101 8.88 -9.29 -3.84
N LYS A 102 9.46 -10.18 -3.02
CA LYS A 102 8.81 -11.44 -2.63
C LYS A 102 7.51 -11.17 -1.88
N TYR A 103 7.50 -10.20 -0.97
CA TYR A 103 6.30 -9.81 -0.23
C TYR A 103 5.27 -9.11 -1.11
N ILE A 104 5.69 -8.35 -2.13
CA ILE A 104 4.78 -7.79 -3.16
C ILE A 104 4.09 -8.93 -3.92
N MET A 105 4.85 -9.93 -4.36
CA MET A 105 4.28 -11.07 -5.10
C MET A 105 3.34 -11.89 -4.22
N LEU A 106 3.74 -12.20 -2.97
CA LEU A 106 2.94 -13.01 -2.05
C LEU A 106 1.62 -12.33 -1.70
N SER A 107 1.66 -11.05 -1.30
CA SER A 107 0.45 -10.28 -1.00
C SER A 107 -0.43 -10.11 -2.23
N GLY A 108 0.16 -9.86 -3.41
CA GLY A 108 -0.56 -9.83 -4.67
C GLY A 108 -1.30 -11.14 -4.97
N MET A 109 -0.63 -12.29 -4.81
CA MET A 109 -1.25 -13.59 -5.04
C MET A 109 -2.47 -13.82 -4.14
N PHE A 110 -2.36 -13.47 -2.85
CA PHE A 110 -3.50 -13.58 -1.92
C PHE A 110 -4.69 -12.72 -2.34
N VAL A 111 -4.44 -11.46 -2.72
CA VAL A 111 -5.50 -10.56 -3.17
C VAL A 111 -6.14 -11.07 -4.47
N THR A 112 -5.32 -11.53 -5.42
CA THR A 112 -5.83 -12.08 -6.69
C THR A 112 -6.68 -13.33 -6.47
N ILE A 113 -6.25 -14.26 -5.62
CA ILE A 113 -7.05 -15.45 -5.28
C ILE A 113 -8.39 -15.02 -4.65
N ALA A 114 -8.38 -14.01 -3.77
CA ALA A 114 -9.59 -13.48 -3.15
C ALA A 114 -10.51 -12.74 -4.14
N THR A 115 -9.97 -12.14 -5.21
CA THR A 115 -10.76 -11.38 -6.20
C THR A 115 -11.30 -12.25 -7.34
N ILE A 116 -10.69 -13.40 -7.65
CA ILE A 116 -11.13 -14.33 -8.71
C ILE A 116 -12.65 -14.63 -8.65
N PRO A 117 -13.27 -14.96 -7.50
CA PRO A 117 -14.70 -15.24 -7.44
C PRO A 117 -15.58 -14.10 -7.96
N TYR A 118 -15.17 -12.84 -7.78
CA TYR A 118 -15.91 -11.68 -8.27
C TYR A 118 -15.83 -11.54 -9.78
N TYR A 119 -14.68 -11.84 -10.38
CA TYR A 119 -14.55 -11.90 -11.84
C TYR A 119 -15.38 -13.06 -12.42
N LEU A 120 -15.41 -14.21 -11.77
CA LEU A 120 -16.24 -15.34 -12.21
C LEU A 120 -17.74 -15.01 -12.13
N ALA A 121 -18.16 -14.30 -11.08
CA ALA A 121 -19.55 -13.87 -10.91
C ALA A 121 -20.06 -12.98 -12.06
N LEU A 122 -19.20 -12.21 -12.73
CA LEU A 122 -19.55 -11.43 -13.92
C LEU A 122 -20.05 -12.30 -15.09
N SER A 123 -19.58 -13.55 -15.17
CA SER A 123 -20.06 -14.49 -16.19
C SER A 123 -21.52 -14.91 -15.96
N PHE A 124 -22.09 -14.57 -14.80
CA PHE A 124 -23.46 -14.93 -14.39
C PHE A 124 -24.36 -13.72 -14.11
N VAL A 125 -23.78 -12.54 -13.82
CA VAL A 125 -24.52 -11.32 -13.46
C VAL A 125 -23.96 -10.14 -14.25
N GLU A 126 -24.65 -9.77 -15.34
CA GLU A 126 -24.22 -8.73 -16.29
C GLU A 126 -24.29 -7.29 -15.75
N THR A 127 -24.76 -7.08 -14.51
CA THR A 127 -25.07 -5.74 -13.99
C THR A 127 -23.87 -5.00 -13.40
N ILE A 128 -22.76 -5.69 -13.08
CA ILE A 128 -21.56 -5.06 -12.51
C ILE A 128 -20.53 -4.85 -13.61
N PRO A 129 -20.02 -3.62 -13.81
CA PRO A 129 -18.98 -3.38 -14.80
C PRO A 129 -17.65 -4.05 -14.39
N VAL A 130 -17.00 -4.74 -15.33
CA VAL A 130 -15.69 -5.38 -15.13
C VAL A 130 -14.61 -4.39 -14.69
N THR A 131 -14.74 -3.14 -15.12
CA THR A 131 -13.85 -2.02 -14.78
C THR A 131 -13.90 -1.68 -13.30
N LEU A 132 -15.07 -1.77 -12.67
CA LEU A 132 -15.23 -1.53 -11.24
C LEU A 132 -14.58 -2.64 -10.41
N ILE A 133 -14.77 -3.90 -10.80
CA ILE A 133 -14.13 -5.04 -10.13
C ILE A 133 -12.61 -4.97 -10.27
N PHE A 134 -12.11 -4.59 -11.45
CA PHE A 134 -10.68 -4.36 -11.63
C PHE A 134 -10.13 -3.22 -10.79
N ALA A 135 -10.83 -2.09 -10.74
CA ALA A 135 -10.44 -0.97 -9.90
C ALA A 135 -10.35 -1.39 -8.42
N LEU A 136 -11.33 -2.12 -7.92
CA LEU A 136 -11.32 -2.66 -6.55
C LEU A 136 -10.19 -3.67 -6.32
N HIS A 137 -9.93 -4.55 -7.30
CA HIS A 137 -8.81 -5.48 -7.24
C HIS A 137 -7.48 -4.74 -7.13
N VAL A 138 -7.21 -3.78 -8.01
CA VAL A 138 -5.98 -2.97 -7.99
C VAL A 138 -5.84 -2.21 -6.67
N LEU A 139 -6.93 -1.58 -6.21
CA LEU A 139 -6.97 -0.83 -4.96
C LEU A 139 -6.63 -1.72 -3.75
N LEU A 140 -7.30 -2.88 -3.64
CA LEU A 140 -7.04 -3.87 -2.60
C LEU A 140 -5.61 -4.38 -2.66
N GLN A 141 -5.10 -4.64 -3.87
CA GLN A 141 -3.75 -5.16 -4.05
C GLN A 141 -2.69 -4.15 -3.60
N VAL A 142 -2.82 -2.89 -4.00
CA VAL A 142 -1.92 -1.81 -3.55
C VAL A 142 -1.98 -1.65 -2.04
N PHE A 143 -3.19 -1.60 -1.46
CA PHE A 143 -3.40 -1.46 -0.02
C PHE A 143 -2.78 -2.61 0.79
N VAL A 144 -3.13 -3.86 0.47
CA VAL A 144 -2.62 -5.04 1.19
C VAL A 144 -1.11 -5.16 1.04
N THR A 145 -0.58 -4.86 -0.16
CA THR A 145 0.86 -4.91 -0.40
C THR A 145 1.58 -3.87 0.46
N GLU A 146 1.10 -2.63 0.50
CA GLU A 146 1.70 -1.58 1.33
C GLU A 146 1.60 -1.90 2.82
N LEU A 147 0.46 -2.42 3.27
CA LEU A 147 0.27 -2.84 4.66
C LEU A 147 1.27 -3.95 5.05
N VAL A 148 1.31 -5.04 4.29
CA VAL A 148 2.19 -6.19 4.57
C VAL A 148 3.65 -5.78 4.56
N THR A 149 4.06 -5.04 3.53
CA THR A 149 5.47 -4.68 3.37
C THR A 149 5.92 -3.53 4.25
N GLY A 150 5.00 -2.68 4.68
CA GLY A 150 5.23 -1.70 5.74
C GLY A 150 5.44 -2.40 7.07
N ILE A 151 4.51 -3.26 7.50
CA ILE A 151 4.61 -3.99 8.78
C ILE A 151 5.91 -4.79 8.85
N LEU A 152 6.26 -5.52 7.79
CA LEU A 152 7.50 -6.31 7.73
C LEU A 152 8.75 -5.45 7.56
N GLY A 153 8.62 -4.24 7.02
CA GLY A 153 9.72 -3.30 6.83
C GLY A 153 10.07 -2.51 8.08
N ASN A 154 9.09 -2.19 8.92
CA ASN A 154 9.28 -1.35 10.09
C ASN A 154 8.26 -1.67 11.21
N TYR A 155 8.43 -2.83 11.84
CA TYR A 155 7.48 -3.36 12.83
C TYR A 155 7.29 -2.46 14.07
N ARG A 156 8.26 -1.58 14.38
CA ARG A 156 8.16 -0.66 15.53
C ARG A 156 7.06 0.40 15.33
N TYR A 157 6.80 0.80 14.09
CA TYR A 157 5.82 1.84 13.75
C TYR A 157 4.59 1.26 13.05
N VAL A 158 4.16 0.05 13.44
CA VAL A 158 2.99 -0.63 12.85
C VAL A 158 1.73 0.24 12.90
N LEU A 159 1.48 0.96 14.00
CA LEU A 159 0.31 1.84 14.10
C LEU A 159 0.35 2.97 13.07
N LEU A 160 1.52 3.58 12.85
CA LEU A 160 1.70 4.60 11.81
C LEU A 160 1.43 4.00 10.42
N ILE A 161 1.96 2.80 10.16
CA ILE A 161 1.83 2.11 8.87
C ILE A 161 0.38 1.71 8.58
N VAL A 162 -0.31 1.18 9.59
CA VAL A 162 -1.73 0.82 9.46
C VAL A 162 -2.56 2.07 9.21
N GLY A 163 -2.37 3.12 10.01
CA GLY A 163 -3.08 4.39 9.86
C GLY A 163 -2.83 5.03 8.49
N SER A 164 -1.57 5.07 8.06
CA SER A 164 -1.17 5.66 6.78
C SER A 164 -1.69 4.88 5.58
N SER A 165 -1.74 3.55 5.67
CA SER A 165 -2.35 2.68 4.67
C SER A 165 -3.87 2.87 4.57
N ILE A 166 -4.56 3.04 5.70
CA ILE A 166 -6.03 3.29 5.72
C ILE A 166 -6.34 4.65 5.11
N ILE A 167 -5.62 5.70 5.47
CA ILE A 167 -5.82 7.03 4.86
C ILE A 167 -5.53 6.99 3.36
N GLY A 168 -4.43 6.33 2.96
CA GLY A 168 -4.11 6.14 1.56
C GLY A 168 -5.21 5.41 0.77
N LEU A 169 -5.79 4.35 1.36
CA LEU A 169 -6.94 3.63 0.81
C LEU A 169 -8.16 4.54 0.69
N MET A 170 -8.48 5.34 1.70
CA MET A 170 -9.62 6.27 1.66
C MET A 170 -9.48 7.33 0.56
N ILE A 171 -8.29 7.92 0.42
CA ILE A 171 -8.00 8.91 -0.63
C ILE A 171 -8.16 8.28 -2.00
N SER A 172 -7.50 7.14 -2.23
CA SER A 172 -7.54 6.46 -3.53
C SER A 172 -8.95 5.97 -3.88
N ALA A 173 -9.68 5.37 -2.94
CA ALA A 173 -11.08 4.96 -3.14
C ALA A 173 -11.99 6.15 -3.46
N GLY A 174 -11.85 7.26 -2.73
CA GLY A 174 -12.63 8.47 -2.94
C GLY A 174 -12.40 9.09 -4.32
N VAL A 175 -11.13 9.24 -4.73
CA VAL A 175 -10.78 9.74 -6.07
C VAL A 175 -11.29 8.80 -7.15
N LEU A 176 -11.15 7.49 -6.97
CA LEU A 176 -11.58 6.50 -7.94
C LEU A 176 -13.11 6.53 -8.13
N LEU A 177 -13.87 6.69 -7.05
CA LEU A 177 -15.32 6.83 -7.09
C LEU A 177 -15.76 8.14 -7.78
N ILE A 178 -15.07 9.25 -7.53
CA ILE A 178 -15.33 10.52 -8.22
C ILE A 178 -15.07 10.38 -9.72
N VAL A 179 -13.91 9.83 -10.10
CA VAL A 179 -13.54 9.61 -11.51
C VAL A 179 -14.55 8.70 -12.20
N TYR A 180 -14.95 7.60 -11.55
CA TYR A 180 -15.95 6.69 -12.09
C TYR A 180 -17.29 7.38 -12.33
N ASN A 181 -17.81 8.13 -11.36
CA ASN A 181 -19.09 8.83 -11.52
C ASN A 181 -19.07 9.85 -12.66
N ILE A 182 -17.98 10.59 -12.83
CA ILE A 182 -17.82 11.58 -13.92
C ILE A 182 -17.69 10.90 -15.30
N THR A 183 -17.10 9.71 -15.36
CA THR A 183 -16.78 9.04 -16.64
C THR A 183 -17.80 7.99 -17.08
N SER A 184 -18.75 7.63 -16.21
CA SER A 184 -19.73 6.56 -16.43
C SER A 184 -20.74 6.79 -17.56
N GLU A 185 -20.94 8.03 -18.03
CA GLU A 185 -21.99 8.38 -19.01
C GLU A 185 -21.58 8.31 -20.48
N THR A 186 -20.37 7.88 -20.83
CA THR A 186 -19.84 8.15 -22.18
C THR A 186 -19.04 6.97 -22.76
N ASP A 187 -19.51 6.40 -23.87
CA ASP A 187 -18.88 5.49 -24.85
C ASP A 187 -17.93 4.34 -24.41
N GLY A 188 -18.08 3.19 -25.08
CA GLY A 188 -17.41 1.91 -24.78
C GLY A 188 -15.86 1.88 -24.82
N ASN A 189 -15.19 2.86 -25.43
CA ASN A 189 -13.72 2.98 -25.36
C ASN A 189 -13.24 3.48 -23.98
N LYS A 190 -14.12 3.99 -23.12
CA LYS A 190 -13.77 4.49 -21.78
C LYS A 190 -13.45 3.41 -20.77
N GLU A 191 -13.84 2.16 -21.01
CA GLU A 191 -13.51 1.07 -20.09
C GLU A 191 -12.00 0.83 -20.00
N LEU A 192 -11.29 0.90 -21.12
CA LEU A 192 -9.83 0.76 -21.14
C LEU A 192 -9.13 1.95 -20.47
N TYR A 193 -9.62 3.16 -20.69
CA TYR A 193 -9.06 4.36 -20.07
C TYR A 193 -9.35 4.46 -18.57
N SER A 194 -10.49 3.94 -18.10
CA SER A 194 -10.82 3.88 -16.68
C SER A 194 -9.95 2.84 -15.95
N LEU A 195 -9.63 1.71 -16.59
CA LEU A 195 -8.68 0.71 -16.08
C LEU A 195 -7.26 1.31 -15.88
N ILE A 196 -6.81 2.15 -16.82
CA ILE A 196 -5.51 2.85 -16.76
C ILE A 196 -5.51 3.89 -15.63
N GLY A 197 -6.56 4.72 -15.57
CA GLY A 197 -6.71 5.73 -14.53
C GLY A 197 -6.78 5.12 -13.13
N ALA A 198 -7.42 3.95 -12.99
CA ALA A 198 -7.54 3.24 -11.72
C ALA A 198 -6.17 2.87 -11.12
N ILE A 199 -5.22 2.40 -11.93
CA ILE A 199 -3.85 2.06 -11.47
C ILE A 199 -3.14 3.30 -10.96
N ILE A 200 -3.18 4.39 -11.71
CA ILE A 200 -2.53 5.65 -11.33
C ILE A 200 -3.13 6.16 -10.02
N VAL A 201 -4.45 6.23 -9.92
CA VAL A 201 -5.17 6.74 -8.75
C VAL A 201 -4.94 5.87 -7.52
N ALA A 202 -5.00 4.53 -7.66
CA ALA A 202 -4.78 3.61 -6.55
C ALA A 202 -3.37 3.76 -5.97
N ILE A 203 -2.36 3.81 -6.84
CA ILE A 203 -0.96 3.93 -6.41
C ILE A 203 -0.70 5.33 -5.85
N MET A 204 -0.99 6.38 -6.61
CA MET A 204 -0.74 7.75 -6.18
C MET A 204 -1.51 8.08 -4.91
N GLY A 205 -2.79 7.74 -4.80
CA GLY A 205 -3.61 8.01 -3.62
C GLY A 205 -3.10 7.28 -2.38
N THR A 206 -2.73 6.00 -2.52
CA THR A 206 -2.20 5.21 -1.40
C THR A 206 -0.88 5.78 -0.89
N TYR A 207 0.07 6.03 -1.79
CA TYR A 207 1.36 6.59 -1.40
C TYR A 207 1.28 8.04 -0.94
N THR A 208 0.34 8.85 -1.44
CA THR A 208 0.11 10.20 -0.93
C THR A 208 -0.32 10.17 0.53
N GLY A 209 -1.32 9.35 0.88
CA GLY A 209 -1.74 9.20 2.27
C GLY A 209 -0.62 8.68 3.17
N LYS A 210 0.16 7.73 2.65
CA LYS A 210 1.35 7.19 3.34
C LYS A 210 2.38 8.27 3.67
N TYR A 211 2.92 8.90 2.63
CA TYR A 211 3.98 9.89 2.79
C TYR A 211 3.50 11.12 3.57
N PHE A 212 2.23 11.50 3.44
CA PHE A 212 1.66 12.59 4.22
C PHE A 212 1.70 12.30 5.73
N LEU A 213 1.21 11.13 6.16
CA LEU A 213 1.23 10.80 7.59
C LEU A 213 2.65 10.56 8.12
N GLU A 214 3.52 9.90 7.35
CA GLU A 214 4.92 9.73 7.72
C GLU A 214 5.65 11.08 7.84
N TYR A 215 5.32 12.05 6.99
CA TYR A 215 5.82 13.42 7.07
C TYR A 215 5.32 14.17 8.32
N ILE A 216 4.01 14.12 8.61
CA ILE A 216 3.45 14.73 9.83
C ILE A 216 4.08 14.11 11.07
N TYR A 217 4.29 12.79 11.08
CA TYR A 217 4.95 12.09 12.16
C TYR A 217 6.40 12.57 12.37
N SER A 218 7.16 12.67 11.28
CA SER A 218 8.53 13.20 11.28
C SER A 218 8.58 14.63 11.84
N LEU A 219 7.62 15.48 11.46
CA LEU A 219 7.51 16.86 11.96
C LEU A 219 7.22 16.92 13.46
N LEU A 220 6.30 16.08 13.96
CA LEU A 220 6.00 15.98 15.39
C LEU A 220 7.22 15.51 16.19
N TYR A 221 7.96 14.51 15.67
CA TYR A 221 9.19 14.04 16.29
C TYR A 221 10.25 15.15 16.36
N GLN A 222 10.46 15.90 15.27
CA GLN A 222 11.41 17.01 15.24
C GLN A 222 11.03 18.15 16.19
N MET A 223 9.73 18.46 16.32
CA MET A 223 9.26 19.53 17.20
C MET A 223 9.35 19.17 18.69
N THR A 224 9.07 17.91 19.04
CA THR A 224 8.98 17.47 20.43
C THR A 224 10.26 16.84 20.95
N GLY A 225 11.14 16.37 20.05
CA GLY A 225 12.33 15.58 20.39
C GLY A 225 12.00 14.21 21.00
N THR A 226 10.73 13.82 21.00
CA THR A 226 10.23 12.58 21.60
C THR A 226 9.49 11.76 20.57
N ASP A 227 9.74 10.45 20.54
CA ASP A 227 8.99 9.49 19.73
C ASP A 227 7.56 9.35 20.28
N PRO A 228 6.53 9.91 19.60
CA PRO A 228 5.17 9.94 20.15
C PRO A 228 4.57 8.55 20.29
N LEU A 229 4.91 7.61 19.40
CA LEU A 229 4.39 6.24 19.46
C LEU A 229 5.10 5.43 20.54
N SER A 230 6.43 5.55 20.64
CA SER A 230 7.19 4.88 21.70
C SER A 230 6.74 5.36 23.09
N ARG A 231 6.50 6.67 23.24
CA ARG A 231 6.05 7.25 24.51
C ARG A 231 4.71 6.67 24.99
N VAL A 232 3.75 6.50 24.08
CA VAL A 232 2.45 5.89 24.44
C VAL A 232 2.63 4.45 24.92
N VAL A 233 3.55 3.69 24.32
CA VAL A 233 3.85 2.32 24.75
C VAL A 233 4.53 2.34 26.13
N ASP A 234 5.48 3.24 26.35
CA ASP A 234 6.16 3.38 27.64
C ASP A 234 5.17 3.75 28.76
N ASP A 235 4.27 4.70 28.50
CA ASP A 235 3.20 5.11 29.43
C ASP A 235 2.26 3.93 29.76
N LEU A 236 1.89 3.12 28.76
CA LEU A 236 1.06 1.93 28.94
C LEU A 236 1.75 0.85 29.80
N VAL A 237 3.05 0.61 29.56
CA VAL A 237 3.83 -0.35 30.33
C VAL A 237 3.95 0.11 31.79
N GLU A 238 4.18 1.40 32.02
CA GLU A 238 4.25 1.95 33.36
C GLU A 238 2.91 1.82 34.10
N GLU A 239 1.79 2.07 33.40
CA GLU A 239 0.45 1.92 33.94
C GLU A 239 0.12 0.45 34.30
N GLU A 240 0.45 -0.52 33.44
CA GLU A 240 0.30 -1.95 33.76
C GLU A 240 1.16 -2.35 34.97
N GLN A 241 2.43 -1.97 35.00
CA GLN A 241 3.31 -2.28 36.13
C GLN A 241 2.80 -1.67 37.44
N ARG A 242 2.20 -0.48 37.37
CA ARG A 242 1.55 0.13 38.54
C ARG A 242 0.34 -0.68 38.99
N GLN A 243 -0.54 -1.10 38.07
CA GLN A 243 -1.70 -1.94 38.40
C GLN A 243 -1.31 -3.29 39.03
N VAL A 244 -0.24 -3.92 38.52
CA VAL A 244 0.30 -5.17 39.09
C VAL A 244 0.82 -4.95 40.51
N ARG A 245 1.58 -3.88 40.75
CA ARG A 245 2.09 -3.53 42.10
C ARG A 245 0.96 -3.25 43.08
N GLU A 246 -0.06 -2.50 42.67
CA GLU A 246 -1.23 -2.23 43.50
C GLU A 246 -2.04 -3.50 43.81
N SER A 247 -2.13 -4.43 42.86
CA SER A 247 -2.81 -5.72 43.05
C SER A 247 -2.06 -6.64 44.00
N GLN A 248 -0.73 -6.71 43.89
CA GLN A 248 0.14 -7.46 44.82
C GLN A 248 0.08 -6.88 46.23
N ALA A 249 0.06 -5.54 46.37
CA ALA A 249 -0.08 -4.86 47.66
C ALA A 249 -1.45 -5.10 48.31
N ARG A 250 -2.52 -5.24 47.53
CA ARG A 250 -3.84 -5.62 48.04
C ARG A 250 -3.87 -7.08 48.51
N LEU A 251 -3.32 -8.00 47.72
CA LEU A 251 -3.27 -9.43 48.07
C LEU A 251 -2.47 -9.69 49.36
N THR A 252 -1.33 -9.01 49.52
CA THR A 252 -0.54 -9.10 50.76
C THR A 252 -1.29 -8.59 51.99
N ARG A 253 -2.08 -7.51 51.85
CA ARG A 253 -2.97 -7.03 52.92
C ARG A 253 -4.14 -7.96 53.26
N PHE A 254 -4.60 -8.78 52.32
CA PHE A 254 -5.64 -9.79 52.59
C PHE A 254 -5.08 -11.09 53.18
N SER A 255 -3.78 -11.36 53.01
CA SER A 255 -3.09 -12.53 53.55
C SER A 255 -2.50 -12.36 54.95
N SER A 256 -2.48 -11.12 55.47
CA SER A 256 -2.03 -10.74 56.82
C SER A 256 -3.22 -10.53 57.75
#